data_AF-A0A2T8IGH5-F1
#
_entry.id   AF-A0A2T8IGH5-F1
#
_cell.length_a   1.000
_cell.length_b   1.000
_cell.length_c   1.000
_cell.angle_alpha   90.00
_cell.angle_beta   90.00
_cell.angle_gamma   90.00
#
_symmetry.space_group_name_H-M   'P 1'
#
loop_
_entity.id
_entity.type
_entity.pdbx_description
1 polymer ?
#
loop_
_entity_poly.entity_id
_entity_poly.type
_entity_poly.pdbx_seq_one_letter_code
_entity_poly.pdbx_strand_id
1 'polypeptide(L)'
;MFQGRGGTVGRGGGPTHLAILSQPPDTIHGSLGVTVQGEVIEQSFGEEHLCFRTLQRFTAATLEHGMHPPISPKPEWRALLDEMAVVATKEYRSIVFQEPRFVQYFRLATPEMKYGRMNIGSRPSKRAEWWNRVSSCHPMDLCMDTDSLPPPSLAGLWCCLQAHHGEGH
;
A
#
# COMPACT_ATOMS: atom_id res chain seq x y z
N MET A 1 18.44 -0.62 1.04
CA MET A 1 17.14 0.10 0.97
C MET A 1 16.24 -0.35 2.14
N PHE A 2 15.47 0.55 2.77
CA PHE A 2 14.51 0.18 3.83
C PHE A 2 13.08 0.32 3.30
N GLN A 3 12.33 -0.78 3.29
CA GLN A 3 10.91 -0.76 2.92
C GLN A 3 10.05 -0.41 4.14
N GLY A 4 9.48 0.79 4.10
CA GLY A 4 8.55 1.28 5.10
C GLY A 4 7.21 0.54 5.11
N ARG A 5 6.37 0.86 6.09
CA ARG A 5 5.08 0.22 6.33
C ARG A 5 4.14 0.35 5.11
N GLY A 6 3.47 -0.74 4.73
CA GLY A 6 2.35 -0.72 3.78
C GLY A 6 2.69 -1.00 2.32
N GLY A 7 3.96 -1.24 1.98
CA GLY A 7 4.35 -1.76 0.66
C GLY A 7 3.86 -3.19 0.42
N THR A 8 3.83 -3.63 -0.84
CA THR A 8 3.45 -5.00 -1.25
C THR A 8 4.25 -6.08 -0.53
N VAL A 9 5.51 -5.79 -0.17
CA VAL A 9 6.39 -6.69 0.61
C VAL A 9 5.94 -6.82 2.07
N GLY A 10 5.38 -5.76 2.68
CA GLY A 10 5.06 -5.69 4.11
C GLY A 10 3.63 -6.05 4.50
N ARG A 11 2.69 -6.06 3.54
CA ARG A 11 1.26 -6.36 3.78
C ARG A 11 0.88 -7.84 3.73
N GLY A 12 1.77 -8.74 3.30
CA GLY A 12 1.46 -10.18 3.16
C GLY A 12 0.36 -10.54 2.16
N GLY A 13 -0.23 -9.56 1.46
CA GLY A 13 -1.38 -9.77 0.55
C GLY A 13 -1.03 -10.28 -0.85
N GLY A 14 0.25 -10.27 -1.24
CA GLY A 14 0.77 -10.89 -2.45
C GLY A 14 2.00 -11.73 -2.14
N PRO A 15 2.51 -12.57 -3.07
CA PRO A 15 3.71 -13.36 -2.82
C PRO A 15 4.90 -12.43 -2.53
N THR A 16 5.28 -12.29 -1.25
CA THR A 16 6.37 -11.42 -0.78
C THR A 16 7.66 -11.62 -1.57
N HIS A 17 7.90 -12.87 -2.00
CA HIS A 17 9.01 -13.25 -2.87
C HIS A 17 9.00 -12.49 -4.21
N LEU A 18 7.87 -12.44 -4.92
CA LEU A 18 7.74 -11.70 -6.19
C LEU A 18 7.86 -10.19 -5.99
N ALA A 19 7.37 -9.67 -4.86
CA ALA A 19 7.45 -8.24 -4.55
C ALA A 19 8.90 -7.77 -4.27
N ILE A 20 9.76 -8.66 -3.82
CA ILE A 20 11.21 -8.40 -3.68
C ILE A 20 11.89 -8.50 -5.06
N LEU A 21 11.53 -9.49 -5.87
CA LEU A 21 12.08 -9.65 -7.22
C LEU A 21 11.70 -8.51 -8.18
N SER A 22 10.55 -7.87 -7.96
CA SER A 22 10.09 -6.74 -8.78
C SER A 22 10.74 -5.39 -8.42
N GLN A 23 11.62 -5.35 -7.40
CA GLN A 23 12.32 -4.13 -7.05
C GLN A 23 13.26 -3.69 -8.19
N PRO A 24 13.51 -2.39 -8.37
CA PRO A 24 14.43 -1.93 -9.41
C PRO A 24 15.82 -2.58 -9.27
N PRO A 25 16.56 -2.81 -10.37
CA PRO A 25 17.91 -3.34 -10.31
C PRO A 25 18.80 -2.49 -9.40
N ASP A 26 19.79 -3.12 -8.76
CA ASP A 26 20.79 -2.45 -7.90
C ASP A 26 20.23 -1.72 -6.66
N THR A 27 19.00 -2.02 -6.22
CA THR A 27 18.44 -1.40 -4.99
C THR A 27 18.71 -2.17 -3.70
N ILE A 28 18.87 -3.50 -3.78
CA ILE A 28 18.94 -4.37 -2.61
C ILE A 28 20.39 -4.69 -2.21
N HIS A 29 21.31 -4.91 -3.17
CA HIS A 29 22.74 -5.20 -2.92
C HIS A 29 23.02 -6.11 -1.70
N GLY A 30 22.26 -7.21 -1.56
CA GLY A 30 22.42 -8.16 -0.46
C GLY A 30 21.97 -7.68 0.93
N SER A 31 21.45 -6.45 1.06
CA SER A 31 20.98 -5.89 2.32
C SER A 31 19.51 -5.47 2.21
N LEU A 32 18.62 -6.31 2.76
CA LEU A 32 17.18 -6.09 2.78
C LEU A 32 16.71 -5.67 4.18
N GLY A 33 16.13 -4.47 4.29
CA GLY A 33 15.38 -4.03 5.47
C GLY A 33 13.89 -3.96 5.18
N VAL A 34 13.08 -4.77 5.86
CA VAL A 34 11.61 -4.84 5.66
C VAL A 34 10.89 -4.63 6.99
N THR A 35 9.87 -3.77 6.97
CA THR A 35 8.94 -3.65 8.10
C THR A 35 7.86 -4.72 8.01
N VAL A 36 7.83 -5.64 8.98
CA VAL A 36 6.72 -6.58 9.14
C VAL A 36 5.60 -5.87 9.89
N GLN A 37 4.40 -5.85 9.30
CA GLN A 37 3.22 -5.30 9.93
C GLN A 37 2.72 -6.18 11.08
N GLY A 38 2.25 -5.56 12.17
CA GLY A 38 1.77 -6.28 13.36
C GLY A 38 0.59 -7.20 13.05
N GLU A 39 -0.26 -6.79 12.11
CA GLU A 39 -1.36 -7.60 11.58
C GLU A 39 -0.90 -8.89 10.84
N VAL A 40 0.35 -8.97 10.40
CA VAL A 40 0.91 -10.11 9.64
C VAL A 40 1.93 -10.93 10.46
N ILE A 41 2.26 -10.47 11.68
CA ILE A 41 3.33 -11.08 12.48
C ILE A 41 3.01 -12.53 12.88
N GLU A 42 1.78 -12.80 13.28
CA GLU A 42 1.32 -14.12 13.69
C GLU A 42 1.33 -15.10 12.52
N GLN A 43 0.84 -14.67 11.35
CA GLN A 43 0.89 -15.50 10.15
C GLN A 43 2.33 -15.78 9.68
N SER A 44 3.25 -14.84 9.89
CA SER A 44 4.62 -14.93 9.40
C SER A 44 5.56 -15.69 10.34
N PHE A 45 5.34 -15.57 11.65
CA PHE A 45 6.26 -16.01 12.71
C PHE A 45 5.59 -16.77 13.87
N GLY A 46 4.26 -16.95 13.85
CA GLY A 46 3.52 -17.60 14.93
C GLY A 46 3.71 -19.11 15.02
N GLU A 47 4.06 -19.77 13.91
CA GLU A 47 4.37 -21.20 13.86
C GLU A 47 5.82 -21.42 13.36
N GLU A 48 6.51 -22.41 13.90
CA GLU A 48 7.91 -22.71 13.57
C GLU A 48 8.12 -22.95 12.06
N HIS A 49 7.26 -23.75 11.44
CA HIS A 49 7.35 -24.06 10.01
C HIS A 49 7.08 -22.82 9.13
N LEU A 50 6.15 -21.96 9.54
CA LEU A 50 5.84 -20.72 8.82
C LEU A 50 6.97 -19.70 8.97
N CYS A 51 7.53 -19.57 10.16
CA CYS A 51 8.71 -18.75 10.43
C CYS A 51 9.88 -19.13 9.51
N PHE A 52 10.19 -20.42 9.44
CA PHE A 52 11.26 -20.92 8.57
C PHE A 52 10.99 -20.60 7.09
N ARG A 53 9.77 -20.85 6.60
CA ARG A 53 9.38 -20.53 5.22
C ARG A 53 9.46 -19.03 4.92
N THR A 54 9.07 -18.19 5.88
CA THR A 54 9.15 -16.73 5.76
C THR A 54 10.60 -16.28 5.60
N LEU A 55 11.50 -16.74 6.49
CA LEU A 55 12.93 -16.43 6.42
C LEU A 55 13.59 -16.97 5.13
N GLN A 56 13.23 -18.19 4.73
CA GLN A 56 13.69 -18.80 3.48
C GLN A 56 13.29 -17.95 2.27
N ARG A 57 12.05 -17.47 2.21
CA ARG A 57 11.56 -16.63 1.10
C ARG A 57 12.28 -15.28 1.03
N PHE A 58 12.49 -14.61 2.17
CA PHE A 58 13.24 -13.36 2.21
C PHE A 58 14.69 -13.55 1.73
N THR A 59 15.34 -14.61 2.20
CA THR A 59 16.74 -14.91 1.85
C THR A 59 16.87 -15.26 0.37
N ALA A 60 16.02 -16.17 -0.13
CA ALA A 60 16.01 -16.59 -1.52
C ALA A 60 15.74 -15.42 -2.47
N ALA A 61 14.70 -14.61 -2.19
CA ALA A 61 14.36 -13.48 -3.04
C ALA A 61 15.47 -12.41 -3.08
N THR A 62 16.11 -12.15 -1.94
CA THR A 62 17.21 -11.17 -1.82
C THR A 62 18.42 -11.62 -2.64
N LEU A 63 18.78 -12.90 -2.56
CA LEU A 63 19.89 -13.47 -3.31
C LEU A 63 19.58 -13.49 -4.81
N GLU A 64 18.38 -13.96 -5.17
CA GLU A 64 17.94 -14.06 -6.56
C GLU A 64 17.86 -12.70 -7.23
N HIS A 65 17.31 -11.67 -6.57
CA HIS A 65 17.29 -10.31 -7.09
C HIS A 65 18.70 -9.77 -7.38
N GLY A 66 19.68 -10.09 -6.51
CA GLY A 66 21.06 -9.68 -6.69
C GLY A 66 21.78 -10.37 -7.86
N MET A 67 21.36 -11.59 -8.23
CA MET A 67 21.97 -12.35 -9.33
C MET A 67 21.21 -12.20 -10.66
N HIS A 68 19.89 -12.03 -10.59
CA HIS A 68 18.97 -11.94 -11.72
C HIS A 68 18.09 -10.69 -11.57
N PRO A 69 18.61 -9.51 -11.89
CA PRO A 69 17.83 -8.28 -11.82
C PRO A 69 16.66 -8.32 -12.81
N PRO A 70 15.51 -7.70 -12.47
CA PRO A 70 14.36 -7.65 -13.37
C PRO A 70 14.64 -6.81 -14.61
N ILE A 71 13.90 -7.09 -15.68
CA ILE A 71 14.00 -6.40 -16.96
C ILE A 71 13.64 -4.93 -16.75
N SER A 72 14.47 -4.03 -17.30
CA SER A 72 14.16 -2.60 -17.30
C SER A 72 12.87 -2.34 -18.09
N PRO A 73 11.93 -1.54 -17.53
CA PRO A 73 10.67 -1.26 -18.22
C PRO A 73 10.94 -0.53 -19.54
N LYS A 74 10.17 -0.88 -20.57
CA LYS A 74 10.27 -0.23 -21.88
C LYS A 74 9.83 1.23 -21.81
N PRO A 75 10.34 2.12 -22.68
CA PRO A 75 9.96 3.54 -22.68
C PRO A 75 8.45 3.74 -22.81
N GLU A 76 7.76 2.94 -23.64
CA GLU A 76 6.31 3.02 -23.79
C GLU A 76 5.54 2.69 -22.50
N TRP A 77 6.06 1.78 -21.67
CA TRP A 77 5.43 1.44 -20.38
C TRP A 77 5.63 2.53 -19.34
N ARG A 78 6.79 3.20 -19.36
CA ARG A 78 7.05 4.35 -18.48
C ARG A 78 6.10 5.50 -18.82
N ALA A 79 5.99 5.85 -20.10
CA ALA A 79 5.08 6.90 -20.55
C ALA A 79 3.62 6.61 -20.15
N LEU A 80 3.16 5.37 -20.36
CA LEU A 80 1.83 4.94 -19.94
C LEU A 80 1.61 5.08 -18.43
N LEU A 81 2.58 4.65 -17.62
CA LEU A 81 2.49 4.77 -16.15
C LEU A 81 2.49 6.22 -15.68
N ASP A 82 3.23 7.11 -16.35
CA ASP A 82 3.23 8.54 -16.05
C ASP A 82 1.87 9.18 -16.34
N GLU A 83 1.24 8.83 -17.46
CA GLU A 83 -0.13 9.27 -17.80
C GLU A 83 -1.16 8.76 -16.79
N MET A 84 -1.11 7.46 -16.49
CA MET A 84 -1.99 6.84 -15.48
C MET A 84 -1.80 7.48 -14.10
N ALA A 85 -0.56 7.80 -13.70
CA ALA A 85 -0.30 8.43 -12.41
C ALA A 85 -0.98 9.80 -12.29
N VAL A 86 -1.01 10.59 -13.37
CA VAL A 86 -1.66 11.91 -13.41
C VAL A 86 -3.18 11.76 -13.25
N VAL A 87 -3.81 10.86 -14.02
CA VAL A 87 -5.26 10.63 -13.97
C VAL A 87 -5.68 10.07 -12.61
N ALA A 88 -4.99 9.03 -12.12
CA ALA A 88 -5.29 8.41 -10.83
C ALA A 88 -5.17 9.42 -9.68
N THR A 89 -4.11 10.24 -9.69
CA THR A 89 -3.90 11.25 -8.64
C THR A 89 -4.97 12.34 -8.69
N LYS A 90 -5.38 12.75 -9.89
CA LYS A 90 -6.44 13.76 -10.07
C LYS A 90 -7.77 13.27 -9.50
N GLU A 91 -8.21 12.07 -9.87
CA GLU A 91 -9.47 11.50 -9.39
C GLU A 91 -9.44 11.18 -7.90
N TYR A 92 -8.32 10.65 -7.39
CA TYR A 92 -8.16 10.47 -5.94
C TYR A 92 -8.32 11.81 -5.20
N ARG A 93 -7.70 12.88 -5.72
CA ARG A 93 -7.75 14.20 -5.08
C ARG A 93 -9.11 14.88 -5.22
N SER A 94 -9.83 14.68 -6.32
CA SER A 94 -11.16 15.24 -6.51
C SER A 94 -12.12 14.70 -5.43
N ILE A 95 -12.09 13.39 -5.18
CA ILE A 95 -12.95 12.75 -4.18
C ILE A 95 -12.48 13.07 -2.76
N VAL A 96 -11.20 12.88 -2.45
CA VAL A 96 -10.72 12.95 -1.06
C VAL A 96 -10.57 14.39 -0.56
N PHE A 97 -10.17 15.33 -1.43
CA PHE A 97 -9.86 16.70 -1.02
C PHE A 97 -10.81 17.77 -1.57
N GLN A 98 -11.44 17.55 -2.73
CA GLN A 98 -12.29 18.56 -3.35
C GLN A 98 -13.77 18.38 -3.02
N GLU A 99 -14.26 17.15 -2.82
CA GLU A 99 -15.64 16.90 -2.40
C GLU A 99 -15.87 17.36 -0.95
N PRO A 100 -16.67 18.42 -0.71
CA PRO A 100 -16.82 19.00 0.63
C PRO A 100 -17.46 18.04 1.64
N ARG A 101 -18.26 17.09 1.14
CA ARG A 101 -18.98 16.11 1.97
C ARG A 101 -18.16 14.86 2.27
N PHE A 102 -16.98 14.68 1.68
CA PHE A 102 -16.19 13.46 1.84
C PHE A 102 -15.84 13.20 3.31
N VAL A 103 -15.37 14.22 4.04
CA VAL A 103 -15.02 14.07 5.46
C VAL A 103 -16.24 13.70 6.31
N GLN A 104 -17.41 14.28 6.01
CA GLN A 104 -18.65 13.95 6.71
C GLN A 104 -19.10 12.52 6.41
N TYR A 105 -19.07 12.14 5.14
CA TYR A 105 -19.36 10.77 4.71
C TYR A 105 -18.41 9.78 5.38
N PHE A 106 -17.10 10.03 5.34
CA PHE A 106 -16.10 9.14 5.93
C PHE A 106 -16.31 8.92 7.43
N ARG A 107 -16.64 9.98 8.18
CA ARG A 107 -16.93 9.88 9.62
C ARG A 107 -18.23 9.16 9.97
N LEU A 108 -19.20 9.16 9.07
CA LEU A 108 -20.50 8.49 9.26
C LEU A 108 -20.46 7.04 8.77
N ALA A 109 -19.80 6.81 7.64
CA ALA A 109 -19.66 5.51 7.01
C ALA A 109 -18.64 4.63 7.71
N THR A 110 -17.65 5.22 8.40
CA THR A 110 -16.62 4.46 9.11
C THR A 110 -16.55 4.73 10.60
N PRO A 111 -16.14 3.74 11.42
CA PRO A 111 -16.01 3.88 12.87
C PRO A 111 -14.77 4.69 13.30
N GLU A 112 -14.23 5.59 12.47
CA GLU A 112 -13.03 6.40 12.76
C GLU A 112 -13.11 7.09 14.14
N MET A 113 -14.26 7.71 14.43
CA MET A 113 -14.51 8.39 15.70
C MET A 113 -14.53 7.44 16.91
N LYS A 114 -14.90 6.17 16.71
CA LYS A 114 -14.91 5.13 17.75
C LYS A 114 -13.50 4.58 17.95
N TYR A 115 -12.76 4.31 16.88
CA TYR A 115 -11.36 3.86 16.94
C TYR A 115 -10.47 4.86 17.68
N GLY A 116 -10.66 6.17 17.45
CA GLY A 116 -9.91 7.20 18.16
C GLY A 116 -10.17 7.27 19.67
N ARG A 117 -11.24 6.64 20.19
CA ARG A 117 -11.60 6.57 21.61
C ARG A 117 -11.22 5.24 22.27
N MET A 118 -10.88 4.23 21.48
CA MET A 118 -10.49 2.91 21.98
C MET A 118 -8.97 2.84 22.17
N ASN A 119 -8.53 2.12 23.20
CA ASN A 119 -7.10 1.86 23.48
C ASN A 119 -6.52 0.77 22.55
N ILE A 120 -6.77 0.86 21.25
CA ILE A 120 -6.32 -0.13 20.25
C ILE A 120 -4.92 0.22 19.70
N GLY A 121 -4.40 1.42 19.99
CA GLY A 121 -3.04 1.82 19.60
C GLY A 121 -2.34 2.70 20.64
N SER A 122 -1.03 2.54 20.77
CA SER A 122 -0.17 3.36 21.66
C SER A 122 0.11 4.76 21.13
N ARG A 123 -0.27 5.05 19.88
CA ARG A 123 -0.04 6.35 19.22
C ARG A 123 -1.30 7.20 19.30
N PRO A 124 -1.20 8.50 19.62
CA PRO A 124 -2.35 9.40 19.59
C PRO A 124 -2.99 9.37 18.20
N SER A 125 -4.32 9.24 18.15
CA SER A 125 -5.10 9.24 16.91
C SER A 125 -5.05 10.57 16.15
N LYS A 126 -4.48 11.63 16.76
CA LYS A 126 -4.36 12.99 16.21
C LYS A 126 -2.98 13.58 16.50
N ARG A 127 -2.35 14.23 15.52
CA ARG A 127 -1.04 14.94 15.63
C ARG A 127 -1.16 16.43 15.33
N ALA A 128 -1.96 17.16 16.11
CA ALA A 128 -2.14 18.63 16.22
C ALA A 128 -2.06 19.60 15.00
N GLU A 129 -1.12 19.52 14.07
CA GLU A 129 -0.79 20.70 13.23
C GLU A 129 -1.22 20.66 11.75
N TRP A 130 -1.65 19.52 11.20
CA TRP A 130 -2.08 19.42 9.79
C TRP A 130 -3.53 18.92 9.57
N TRP A 131 -4.32 18.78 10.65
CA TRP A 131 -5.41 17.80 10.80
C TRP A 131 -6.81 18.14 10.28
N ASN A 132 -6.97 19.15 9.43
CA ASN A 132 -8.31 19.49 8.92
C ASN A 132 -8.76 18.71 7.68
N ARG A 133 -8.02 17.69 7.20
CA ARG A 133 -8.39 17.02 5.93
C ARG A 133 -8.50 15.50 5.91
N VAL A 134 -7.59 14.70 6.46
CA VAL A 134 -7.73 13.22 6.44
C VAL A 134 -6.94 12.63 7.60
N SER A 135 -7.43 11.54 8.20
CA SER A 135 -6.72 10.83 9.28
C SER A 135 -5.44 10.19 8.76
N SER A 136 -4.50 9.85 9.65
CA SER A 136 -3.26 9.13 9.29
C SER A 136 -3.58 7.92 8.40
N CYS A 137 -2.73 7.58 7.43
CA CYS A 137 -3.00 6.49 6.49
C CYS A 137 -3.40 5.18 7.18
N HIS A 138 -2.84 4.92 8.37
CA HIS A 138 -3.13 3.70 9.12
C HIS A 138 -4.56 3.59 9.67
N PRO A 139 -5.11 4.56 10.43
CA PRO A 139 -6.51 4.53 10.84
C PRO A 139 -7.49 4.64 9.66
N MET A 140 -7.14 5.33 8.57
CA MET A 140 -7.98 5.37 7.36
C MET A 140 -8.14 3.97 6.75
N ASP A 141 -7.02 3.27 6.51
CA ASP A 141 -7.02 1.93 5.95
C ASP A 141 -7.79 0.94 6.85
N LEU A 142 -7.52 0.97 8.16
CA LEU A 142 -8.20 0.10 9.13
C LEU A 142 -9.72 0.34 9.14
N CYS A 143 -10.16 1.60 9.06
CA CYS A 143 -11.57 1.97 9.02
C CYS A 143 -12.26 1.46 7.75
N MET A 144 -11.60 1.58 6.59
CA MET A 144 -12.17 1.10 5.32
C MET A 144 -12.19 -0.42 5.21
N ASP A 145 -11.16 -1.10 5.73
CA ASP A 145 -11.12 -2.56 5.81
C ASP A 145 -12.26 -3.11 6.69
N THR A 146 -12.56 -2.43 7.81
CA THR A 146 -13.63 -2.84 8.74
C THR A 146 -15.01 -2.82 8.07
N ASP A 147 -15.27 -1.82 7.23
CA ASP A 147 -16.58 -1.67 6.55
C ASP A 147 -16.59 -2.24 5.12
N SER A 148 -15.54 -2.98 4.72
CA SER A 148 -15.38 -3.54 3.36
C SER A 148 -15.53 -2.50 2.24
N LEU A 149 -15.18 -1.25 2.52
CA LEU A 149 -15.21 -0.17 1.54
C LEU A 149 -13.93 -0.22 0.69
N PRO A 150 -14.03 -0.16 -0.65
CA PRO A 150 -12.84 -0.12 -1.49
C PRO A 150 -12.05 1.16 -1.17
N PRO A 151 -10.72 1.07 -0.95
CA PRO A 151 -9.92 2.25 -0.66
C PRO A 151 -9.97 3.22 -1.85
N PRO A 152 -9.97 4.55 -1.60
CA PRO A 152 -10.08 5.53 -2.67
C PRO A 152 -8.91 5.46 -3.69
N SER A 153 -7.80 4.81 -3.35
CA SER A 153 -6.73 4.50 -4.31
C SER A 153 -7.18 3.57 -5.45
N LEU A 154 -8.12 2.66 -5.20
CA LEU A 154 -8.71 1.79 -6.24
C LEU A 154 -9.62 2.55 -7.20
N ALA A 155 -10.28 3.61 -6.73
CA ALA A 155 -11.13 4.44 -7.58
C ALA A 155 -10.31 5.16 -8.68
N GLY A 156 -9.12 5.65 -8.33
CA GLY A 156 -8.19 6.26 -9.31
C GLY A 156 -7.68 5.25 -10.34
N LEU A 157 -7.33 4.03 -9.91
CA LEU A 157 -6.92 2.94 -10.79
C LEU A 157 -8.02 2.52 -11.77
N TRP A 158 -9.26 2.40 -11.30
CA TRP A 158 -10.41 2.06 -12.14
C TRP A 158 -10.65 3.10 -13.23
N CYS A 159 -10.58 4.39 -12.89
CA CYS A 159 -10.76 5.47 -13.87
C CYS A 159 -9.65 5.47 -14.94
N CYS A 160 -8.40 5.16 -14.57
CA CYS A 160 -7.30 5.03 -15.53
C CYS A 160 -7.52 3.86 -16.50
N LEU A 161 -7.98 2.72 -16.00
CA LEU A 161 -8.27 1.55 -16.83
C LEU A 161 -9.42 1.83 -17.81
N GLN A 162 -10.45 2.55 -17.37
CA GLN A 162 -11.56 2.96 -18.25
C GLN A 162 -11.12 3.98 -19.31
N ALA A 163 -10.27 4.95 -18.94
CA ALA A 163 -9.74 5.93 -19.89
C ALA A 163 -8.94 5.25 -21.02
N HIS A 164 -8.07 4.29 -20.69
CA HIS A 164 -7.29 3.57 -21.71
C HIS A 164 -8.09 2.52 -22.50
N HIS A 165 -9.12 1.89 -21.92
CA HIS A 165 -10.01 0.99 -22.66
C HIS A 165 -11.02 1.72 -23.55
N GLY A 166 -11.38 2.96 -23.20
CA GLY A 166 -12.37 3.77 -23.94
C GLY A 166 -11.85 4.38 -25.25
N GLU A 167 -10.53 4.50 -25.43
CA GLU A 167 -9.92 5.05 -26.65
C GLU A 167 -9.65 4.00 -27.75
N GLY A 168 -10.06 2.74 -27.53
CA GLY A 168 -9.84 1.61 -28.44
C GLY A 168 -10.97 1.30 -29.44
N HIS A 169 -11.86 2.26 -29.73
CA HIS A 169 -12.95 2.12 -30.72
C HIS A 169 -12.94 3.23 -31.77
#